data_AF-A0A2X0MGK9-F1
#
_entry.id   AF-A0A2X0MGK9-F1
#
_cell.length_a   1.000
_cell.length_b   1.000
_cell.length_c   1.000
_cell.angle_alpha   90.00
_cell.angle_beta   90.00
_cell.angle_gamma   90.00
#
_symmetry.space_group_name_H-M   'P 1'
#
loop_
_entity.id
_entity.type
_entity.pdbx_description
1 polymer ?
#
loop_
_entity_poly.entity_id
_entity_poly.type
_entity_poly.pdbx_seq_one_letter_code
_entity_poly.pdbx_strand_id
1 'polypeptide(L)'
;MLAAIDACPTRRHSGSALLAAIGRWALLLLGLATIVSVTVVDAAVISNATSTTTNGTANTTDTANTTTTYQDLGFYNVTPGGGRWLTYAVDGTLLGEPINVVVSAHSDPLIMTVAGLNDWFLSIQYSTEFLNVSLGNKQKADLGDGNGRQNQSQLLRYNYFDTIYGTLQESVNGGSHVRIWNQNGSTADSGAWFVAASVEYPAAMGHLIKPNGYDLGRDEVVGNATMSNGTISPATNRTFSATSQLIQFLPANSSANINHDIETDGNVAILTVKVTSNGSVNASAKSGSTTSMLNIVPLQAKTLIFASTVLSIAFALLL
;
A
#
# COMPACT_ATOMS: atom_id res chain seq x y z
N MET A 1 13.71 -54.14 -64.23
CA MET A 1 14.63 -53.81 -65.35
C MET A 1 14.57 -52.29 -65.48
N LEU A 2 15.49 -51.44 -65.03
CA LEU A 2 16.89 -51.53 -64.59
C LEU A 2 17.11 -50.26 -63.71
N ALA A 3 17.52 -50.37 -62.44
CA ALA A 3 18.76 -49.83 -61.84
C ALA A 3 19.52 -48.76 -62.67
N ALA A 4 20.22 -47.76 -62.14
CA ALA A 4 20.44 -47.13 -60.83
C ALA A 4 21.66 -46.20 -61.08
N ILE A 5 21.72 -44.95 -60.63
CA ILE A 5 23.01 -44.39 -60.16
C ILE A 5 22.80 -43.23 -59.17
N ASP A 6 23.23 -43.51 -57.94
CA ASP A 6 23.85 -42.68 -56.89
C ASP A 6 24.06 -41.17 -57.12
N ALA A 7 23.67 -40.39 -56.09
CA ALA A 7 24.59 -39.51 -55.35
C ALA A 7 23.91 -38.92 -54.09
N CYS A 8 24.50 -39.20 -52.93
CA CYS A 8 24.24 -38.62 -51.60
C CYS A 8 25.52 -37.83 -51.18
N PRO A 9 25.56 -37.05 -50.09
CA PRO A 9 24.74 -35.91 -49.67
C PRO A 9 25.61 -34.64 -49.47
N THR A 10 25.03 -33.44 -49.55
CA THR A 10 25.56 -32.28 -48.81
C THR A 10 24.48 -31.58 -48.01
N ARG A 11 24.52 -31.86 -46.72
CA ARG A 11 23.78 -31.21 -45.63
C ARG A 11 24.28 -29.76 -45.51
N ARG A 12 23.54 -28.79 -46.03
CA ARG A 12 23.70 -27.37 -45.68
C ARG A 12 22.67 -27.01 -44.62
N HIS A 13 23.14 -27.01 -43.37
CA HIS A 13 22.48 -26.33 -42.25
C HIS A 13 22.52 -24.82 -42.52
N SER A 14 21.39 -24.23 -42.92
CA SER A 14 21.22 -22.78 -42.89
C SER A 14 20.96 -22.37 -41.45
N GLY A 15 21.92 -21.63 -40.88
CA GLY A 15 21.88 -21.12 -39.51
C GLY A 15 20.66 -20.24 -39.27
N SER A 16 19.78 -20.71 -38.40
CA SER A 16 18.71 -19.94 -37.77
C SER A 16 18.59 -20.40 -36.32
N ALA A 17 19.72 -20.42 -35.62
CA ALA A 17 19.85 -20.75 -34.21
C ALA A 17 21.17 -20.18 -33.68
N LEU A 18 21.35 -18.85 -33.79
CA LEU A 18 22.44 -18.15 -33.11
C LEU A 18 22.06 -16.68 -32.85
N LEU A 19 21.01 -16.47 -32.06
CA LEU A 19 20.71 -15.20 -31.39
C LEU A 19 20.03 -15.45 -30.03
N ALA A 20 20.39 -16.57 -29.38
CA ALA A 20 19.89 -16.97 -28.08
C ALA A 20 21.04 -17.58 -27.25
N ALA A 21 22.11 -16.83 -26.99
CA ALA A 21 23.17 -17.26 -26.06
C ALA A 21 24.17 -16.18 -25.59
N ILE A 22 23.97 -14.87 -25.84
CA ILE A 22 24.99 -13.85 -25.47
C ILE A 22 24.43 -12.56 -24.88
N GLY A 23 23.24 -12.62 -24.26
CA GLY A 23 22.61 -11.50 -23.53
C GLY A 23 22.51 -11.72 -22.02
N ARG A 24 23.32 -12.61 -21.47
CA ARG A 24 23.44 -12.88 -20.03
C ARG A 24 24.93 -12.90 -19.76
N TRP A 25 25.42 -12.06 -18.82
CA TRP A 25 26.84 -11.78 -18.47
C TRP A 25 27.44 -10.42 -18.89
N ALA A 26 26.64 -9.35 -18.97
CA ALA A 26 27.20 -7.99 -18.98
C ALA A 26 26.28 -6.97 -18.27
N LEU A 27 26.03 -7.17 -16.98
CA LEU A 27 25.71 -6.08 -16.03
C LEU A 27 25.96 -6.60 -14.61
N LEU A 28 27.19 -7.07 -14.41
CA LEU A 28 27.76 -7.42 -13.12
C LEU A 28 29.02 -6.56 -12.98
N LEU A 29 28.85 -5.27 -12.69
CA LEU A 29 29.86 -4.30 -12.22
C LEU A 29 29.30 -2.87 -12.35
N LEU A 30 28.48 -2.44 -11.38
CA LEU A 30 28.35 -1.04 -10.94
C LEU A 30 27.41 -1.03 -9.72
N GLY A 31 27.89 -1.64 -8.64
CA GLY A 31 27.25 -1.68 -7.33
C GLY A 31 28.32 -1.70 -6.25
N LEU A 32 29.26 -0.74 -6.28
CA LEU A 32 30.07 -0.38 -5.12
C LEU A 32 29.27 0.68 -4.35
N ALA A 33 28.63 0.32 -3.25
CA ALA A 33 29.21 0.24 -1.91
C ALA A 33 29.29 1.63 -1.24
N THR A 34 28.23 1.99 -0.53
CA THR A 34 28.34 2.77 0.71
C THR A 34 27.66 1.98 1.82
N ILE A 35 28.50 1.21 2.53
CA ILE A 35 28.14 0.56 3.79
C ILE A 35 28.15 1.68 4.84
N VAL A 36 26.99 2.01 5.39
CA VAL A 36 26.91 2.68 6.70
C VAL A 36 26.71 1.57 7.72
N SER A 37 27.74 1.33 8.52
CA SER A 37 27.72 0.38 9.62
C SER A 37 26.72 0.85 10.68
N VAL A 38 25.63 0.11 10.86
CA VAL A 38 24.82 0.18 12.09
C VAL A 38 25.21 -1.01 12.93
N THR A 39 25.87 -0.74 14.06
CA THR A 39 26.18 -1.75 15.07
C THR A 39 24.88 -2.19 15.73
N VAL A 40 24.49 -3.45 15.51
CA VAL A 40 23.46 -4.11 16.32
C VAL A 40 24.09 -4.43 17.66
N VAL A 41 23.52 -3.88 18.74
CA VAL A 41 23.86 -4.29 20.10
C VAL A 41 22.94 -5.46 20.43
N ASP A 42 23.54 -6.63 20.63
CA ASP A 42 22.87 -7.83 21.11
C ASP A 42 22.21 -7.58 22.48
N ALA A 43 20.94 -7.91 22.59
CA ALA A 43 20.29 -8.19 23.86
C ALA A 43 19.52 -9.50 23.75
N ALA A 44 20.24 -10.61 23.94
CA ALA A 44 19.64 -11.90 24.22
C ALA A 44 19.00 -11.86 25.62
N VAL A 45 17.67 -11.83 25.69
CA VAL A 45 16.95 -12.18 26.91
C VAL A 45 16.60 -13.66 26.85
N ILE A 46 17.26 -14.42 27.72
CA ILE A 46 17.09 -15.84 27.95
C ILE A 46 15.69 -16.08 28.53
N SER A 47 14.83 -16.76 27.78
CA SER A 47 13.56 -17.30 28.26
C SER A 47 13.81 -18.57 29.08
N ASN A 48 13.77 -18.46 30.41
CA ASN A 48 13.58 -19.61 31.29
C ASN A 48 12.08 -19.73 31.60
N ALA A 49 11.40 -20.65 30.92
CA ALA A 49 10.09 -21.13 31.36
C ALA A 49 10.10 -22.66 31.35
N THR A 50 10.30 -23.20 32.55
CA THR A 50 10.36 -24.62 32.90
C THR A 50 9.01 -25.28 32.63
N SER A 51 9.00 -26.31 31.79
CA SER A 51 7.88 -27.23 31.62
C SER A 51 7.65 -28.01 32.91
N THR A 52 6.54 -27.74 33.59
CA THR A 52 6.07 -28.59 34.69
C THR A 52 4.77 -29.25 34.28
N THR A 53 4.86 -30.55 34.04
CA THR A 53 3.77 -31.47 33.78
C THR A 53 3.01 -31.72 35.07
N THR A 54 1.72 -31.41 35.12
CA THR A 54 0.80 -31.96 36.12
C THR A 54 -0.46 -32.46 35.44
N ASN A 55 -0.64 -33.79 35.49
CA ASN A 55 -1.90 -34.46 35.20
C ASN A 55 -2.93 -34.02 36.25
N GLY A 56 -4.01 -33.38 35.79
CA GLY A 56 -5.14 -32.96 36.62
C GLY A 56 -6.45 -33.20 35.87
N THR A 57 -7.25 -34.08 36.44
CA THR A 57 -8.53 -34.64 36.04
C THR A 57 -9.53 -33.65 35.43
N ALA A 58 -10.22 -34.09 34.38
CA ALA A 58 -11.30 -33.38 33.71
C ALA A 58 -12.40 -32.91 34.67
N ASN A 59 -12.73 -31.62 34.61
CA ASN A 59 -14.05 -31.13 35.01
C ASN A 59 -14.44 -29.96 34.09
N THR A 60 -15.62 -30.11 33.50
CA THR A 60 -16.22 -29.24 32.49
C THR A 60 -16.68 -27.92 33.07
N THR A 61 -16.15 -26.81 32.58
CA THR A 61 -16.84 -25.52 32.52
C THR A 61 -16.34 -24.76 31.30
N ASP A 62 -17.28 -24.39 30.42
CA ASP A 62 -17.11 -23.56 29.22
C ASP A 62 -16.03 -22.49 29.37
N THR A 63 -14.88 -22.71 28.75
CA THR A 63 -13.98 -21.61 28.40
C THR A 63 -14.63 -20.91 27.22
N ALA A 64 -15.32 -19.82 27.50
CA ALA A 64 -15.78 -18.88 26.48
C ALA A 64 -14.61 -18.58 25.54
N ASN A 65 -14.67 -19.14 24.34
CA ASN A 65 -13.87 -18.70 23.22
C ASN A 65 -14.33 -17.25 22.97
N THR A 66 -13.60 -16.28 23.52
CA THR A 66 -13.78 -14.86 23.24
C THR A 66 -13.46 -14.63 21.78
N THR A 67 -14.42 -14.99 20.94
CA THR A 67 -14.55 -14.57 19.56
C THR A 67 -14.74 -13.07 19.71
N THR A 68 -13.66 -12.30 19.61
CA THR A 68 -13.76 -10.86 19.40
C THR A 68 -14.68 -10.70 18.22
N THR A 69 -15.91 -10.27 18.49
CA THR A 69 -16.84 -10.00 17.42
C THR A 69 -16.18 -8.86 16.63
N TYR A 70 -16.13 -8.92 15.30
CA TYR A 70 -15.41 -7.89 14.54
C TYR A 70 -15.88 -6.45 14.88
N GLN A 71 -17.09 -6.30 15.43
CA GLN A 71 -17.57 -5.07 16.08
C GLN A 71 -16.58 -4.48 17.09
N ASP A 72 -15.93 -5.33 17.90
CA ASP A 72 -14.97 -4.93 18.93
C ASP A 72 -13.71 -4.28 18.31
N LEU A 73 -13.50 -4.42 17.00
CA LEU A 73 -12.41 -3.79 16.24
C LEU A 73 -12.84 -2.50 15.56
N GLY A 74 -14.11 -2.09 15.69
CA GLY A 74 -14.66 -0.89 15.08
C GLY A 74 -14.92 -1.02 13.58
N PHE A 75 -15.24 -2.21 13.08
CA PHE A 75 -15.74 -2.44 11.71
C PHE A 75 -16.55 -3.76 11.63
N TYR A 76 -17.37 -3.94 10.60
CA TYR A 76 -18.03 -5.23 10.33
C TYR A 76 -17.17 -6.07 9.38
N ASN A 77 -17.04 -7.38 9.62
CA ASN A 77 -16.39 -8.27 8.66
C ASN A 77 -17.17 -8.26 7.34
N VAL A 78 -16.44 -8.19 6.23
CA VAL A 78 -17.00 -8.09 4.88
C VAL A 78 -17.65 -9.41 4.41
N THR A 79 -17.16 -10.57 4.89
CA THR A 79 -17.56 -11.88 4.35
C THR A 79 -19.03 -12.24 4.59
N PRO A 80 -19.61 -12.08 5.81
CA PRO A 80 -21.01 -12.41 6.05
C PRO A 80 -22.01 -11.68 5.17
N GLY A 81 -21.69 -10.45 4.73
CA GLY A 81 -22.50 -9.65 3.82
C GLY A 81 -22.25 -9.90 2.33
N GLY A 82 -21.43 -10.91 1.98
CA GLY A 82 -21.07 -11.24 0.60
C GLY A 82 -19.87 -10.47 0.04
N GLY A 83 -19.24 -9.62 0.84
CA GLY A 83 -18.01 -8.93 0.52
C GLY A 83 -16.78 -9.83 0.62
N ARG A 84 -15.60 -9.26 0.33
CA ARG A 84 -14.30 -9.97 0.41
C ARG A 84 -13.15 -9.03 0.70
N TRP A 85 -12.10 -9.56 1.35
CA TRP A 85 -10.86 -8.84 1.69
C TRP A 85 -9.92 -8.58 0.49
N LEU A 86 -10.48 -8.55 -0.71
CA LEU A 86 -9.78 -8.28 -1.96
C LEU A 86 -10.65 -7.36 -2.81
N THR A 87 -10.03 -6.39 -3.48
CA THR A 87 -10.72 -5.55 -4.47
C THR A 87 -11.13 -6.37 -5.70
N TYR A 88 -11.76 -5.71 -6.68
CA TYR A 88 -11.92 -6.18 -8.04
C TYR A 88 -11.06 -5.28 -8.93
N ALA A 89 -9.84 -5.74 -9.21
CA ALA A 89 -8.82 -4.99 -9.93
C ALA A 89 -8.92 -5.17 -11.45
N VAL A 90 -9.41 -6.34 -11.89
CA VAL A 90 -9.52 -6.69 -13.31
C VAL A 90 -10.97 -7.04 -13.65
N ASP A 91 -11.58 -6.25 -14.53
CA ASP A 91 -12.98 -6.41 -14.96
C ASP A 91 -13.25 -7.82 -15.49
N GLY A 92 -14.40 -8.39 -15.11
CA GLY A 92 -14.80 -9.74 -15.51
C GLY A 92 -14.08 -10.87 -14.79
N THR A 93 -13.17 -10.58 -13.85
CA THR A 93 -12.43 -11.59 -13.07
C THR A 93 -12.69 -11.47 -11.57
N LEU A 94 -12.12 -12.41 -10.81
CA LEU A 94 -12.02 -12.34 -9.35
C LEU A 94 -10.65 -11.84 -8.87
N LEU A 95 -9.78 -11.35 -9.76
CA LEU A 95 -8.48 -10.83 -9.37
C LEU A 95 -8.62 -9.47 -8.68
N GLY A 96 -7.94 -9.33 -7.54
CA GLY A 96 -8.01 -8.16 -6.69
C GLY A 96 -6.72 -7.83 -5.98
N GLU A 97 -6.60 -6.60 -5.53
CA GLU A 97 -5.58 -6.19 -4.57
C GLU A 97 -6.08 -6.49 -3.15
N PRO A 98 -5.20 -6.90 -2.23
CA PRO A 98 -5.54 -7.05 -0.82
C PRO A 98 -6.05 -5.75 -0.20
N ILE A 99 -7.19 -5.85 0.48
CA ILE A 99 -7.63 -4.81 1.43
C ILE A 99 -6.93 -5.15 2.74
N ASN A 100 -5.72 -4.61 2.90
CA ASN A 100 -4.74 -5.01 3.92
C ASN A 100 -4.56 -3.99 5.05
N VAL A 101 -5.33 -2.91 5.05
CA VAL A 101 -5.40 -1.95 6.17
C VAL A 101 -6.87 -1.57 6.42
N VAL A 102 -7.25 -1.43 7.69
CA VAL A 102 -8.53 -0.85 8.13
C VAL A 102 -8.25 0.27 9.12
N VAL A 103 -8.80 1.46 8.86
CA VAL A 103 -8.85 2.54 9.84
C VAL A 103 -10.15 2.39 10.62
N SER A 104 -10.03 1.91 11.86
CA SER A 104 -11.14 1.55 12.74
C SER A 104 -12.04 2.75 13.07
N ALA A 105 -13.34 2.50 13.20
CA ALA A 105 -14.31 3.46 13.72
C ALA A 105 -14.06 3.85 15.19
N HIS A 106 -13.20 3.14 15.91
CA HIS A 106 -12.73 3.53 17.25
C HIS A 106 -11.69 4.67 17.23
N SER A 107 -11.27 5.10 16.03
CA SER A 107 -10.44 6.30 15.86
C SER A 107 -11.18 7.56 16.32
N ASP A 108 -10.46 8.68 16.40
CA ASP A 108 -11.05 9.98 16.69
C ASP A 108 -12.16 10.30 15.66
N PRO A 109 -13.31 10.87 16.06
CA PRO A 109 -14.41 11.19 15.15
C PRO A 109 -14.00 12.03 13.93
N LEU A 110 -12.96 12.86 14.06
CA LEU A 110 -12.40 13.62 12.94
C LEU A 110 -11.95 12.69 11.80
N ILE A 111 -11.33 11.55 12.13
CA ILE A 111 -10.79 10.57 11.16
C ILE A 111 -11.91 9.89 10.36
N MET A 112 -13.13 9.83 10.90
CA MET A 112 -14.31 9.29 10.20
C MET A 112 -14.90 10.27 9.18
N THR A 113 -14.28 11.45 9.02
CA THR A 113 -14.62 12.40 7.95
C THR A 113 -13.58 12.34 6.83
N VAL A 114 -13.98 12.58 5.58
CA VAL A 114 -13.04 12.66 4.44
C VAL A 114 -11.95 13.70 4.69
N ALA A 115 -12.30 14.85 5.28
CA ALA A 115 -11.34 15.92 5.56
C ALA A 115 -10.30 15.50 6.60
N GLY A 116 -10.73 14.89 7.72
CA GLY A 116 -9.82 14.42 8.76
C GLY A 116 -8.98 13.22 8.33
N LEU A 117 -9.56 12.31 7.53
CA LEU A 117 -8.83 11.20 6.93
C LEU A 117 -7.71 11.71 6.03
N ASN A 118 -7.99 12.70 5.18
CA ASN A 118 -6.98 13.32 4.31
C ASN A 118 -5.90 14.06 5.10
N ASP A 119 -6.28 14.78 6.15
CA ASP A 119 -5.33 15.49 7.03
C ASP A 119 -4.37 14.51 7.72
N TRP A 120 -4.88 13.36 8.14
CA TRP A 120 -4.07 12.28 8.70
C TRP A 120 -3.21 11.58 7.64
N PHE A 121 -3.73 11.24 6.46
CA PHE A 121 -2.90 10.67 5.39
C PHE A 121 -1.75 11.61 5.00
N LEU A 122 -1.98 12.92 4.98
CA LEU A 122 -0.92 13.92 4.76
C LEU A 122 0.17 13.87 5.84
N SER A 123 -0.19 13.63 7.11
CA SER A 123 0.80 13.50 8.19
C SER A 123 1.67 12.25 8.05
N ILE A 124 1.15 11.19 7.41
CA ILE A 124 1.87 9.95 7.12
C ILE A 124 2.41 9.88 5.68
N GLN A 125 2.54 11.02 5.01
CA GLN A 125 3.18 11.20 3.69
C GLN A 125 2.39 10.67 2.49
N TYR A 126 1.06 10.59 2.58
CA TYR A 126 0.19 10.27 1.45
C TYR A 126 -0.64 11.48 1.05
N SER A 127 -0.71 11.75 -0.26
CA SER A 127 -1.53 12.84 -0.79
C SER A 127 -2.19 12.46 -2.10
N THR A 128 -3.19 13.24 -2.52
CA THR A 128 -3.87 13.05 -3.81
C THR A 128 -2.88 13.13 -4.97
N GLU A 129 -3.12 12.33 -6.00
CA GLU A 129 -2.27 12.31 -7.20
C GLU A 129 -2.13 13.71 -7.81
N PHE A 130 -0.90 14.03 -8.24
CA PHE A 130 -0.62 15.26 -8.95
C PHE A 130 -1.45 15.33 -10.25
N LEU A 131 -2.21 16.42 -10.41
CA LEU A 131 -3.12 16.66 -11.55
C LEU A 131 -4.21 15.60 -11.77
N ASN A 132 -4.48 14.72 -10.80
CA ASN A 132 -5.49 13.66 -10.92
C ASN A 132 -5.30 12.77 -12.16
N VAL A 133 -4.06 12.63 -12.64
CA VAL A 133 -3.70 11.74 -13.73
C VAL A 133 -3.39 10.38 -13.12
N SER A 134 -4.42 9.54 -12.98
CA SER A 134 -4.23 8.18 -12.49
C SER A 134 -3.72 7.27 -13.61
N LEU A 135 -2.52 6.72 -13.47
CA LEU A 135 -2.02 5.63 -14.32
C LEU A 135 -2.63 4.30 -13.83
N GLY A 136 -3.93 4.12 -14.03
CA GLY A 136 -4.66 2.91 -13.64
C GLY A 136 -6.18 3.10 -13.59
N ASN A 137 -6.92 2.01 -13.77
CA ASN A 137 -8.37 2.04 -13.66
C ASN A 137 -8.82 2.13 -12.20
N LYS A 138 -9.98 2.75 -11.97
CA LYS A 138 -10.63 2.70 -10.66
C LYS A 138 -11.01 1.26 -10.33
N GLN A 139 -10.63 0.82 -9.14
CA GLN A 139 -11.01 -0.50 -8.65
C GLN A 139 -12.31 -0.44 -7.87
N LYS A 140 -12.97 -1.59 -7.75
CA LYS A 140 -14.17 -1.75 -6.93
C LYS A 140 -13.88 -2.60 -5.70
N ALA A 141 -14.64 -2.44 -4.63
CA ALA A 141 -14.64 -3.33 -3.48
C ALA A 141 -16.07 -3.56 -3.01
N ASP A 142 -16.34 -4.75 -2.48
CA ASP A 142 -17.60 -5.06 -1.78
C ASP A 142 -17.25 -5.30 -0.30
N LEU A 143 -17.73 -4.40 0.55
CA LEU A 143 -17.43 -4.39 1.98
C LEU A 143 -18.46 -5.16 2.81
N GLY A 144 -19.39 -5.89 2.16
CA GLY A 144 -20.41 -6.68 2.86
C GLY A 144 -21.40 -5.84 3.65
N ASP A 145 -21.55 -4.55 3.31
CA ASP A 145 -22.40 -3.59 4.01
C ASP A 145 -23.75 -3.35 3.31
N GLY A 146 -24.04 -4.12 2.26
CA GLY A 146 -25.29 -4.04 1.52
C GLY A 146 -25.26 -3.02 0.37
N ASN A 147 -24.14 -2.31 0.17
CA ASN A 147 -23.94 -1.47 -1.01
C ASN A 147 -23.47 -2.25 -2.24
N GLY A 148 -23.05 -3.50 -2.06
CA GLY A 148 -22.41 -4.29 -3.12
C GLY A 148 -21.07 -3.70 -3.56
N ARG A 149 -20.69 -3.93 -4.81
CA ARG A 149 -19.41 -3.45 -5.36
C ARG A 149 -19.41 -1.93 -5.59
N GLN A 150 -18.63 -1.21 -4.80
CA GLN A 150 -18.46 0.24 -4.89
C GLN A 150 -17.10 0.61 -5.47
N ASN A 151 -17.05 1.67 -6.29
CA ASN A 151 -15.78 2.24 -6.76
C ASN A 151 -15.00 2.82 -5.58
N GLN A 152 -13.68 2.80 -5.66
CA GLN A 152 -12.82 3.49 -4.68
C GLN A 152 -13.23 4.97 -4.54
N SER A 153 -13.23 5.47 -3.31
CA SER A 153 -13.51 6.87 -3.01
C SER A 153 -12.28 7.74 -3.29
N GLN A 154 -11.08 7.21 -3.04
CA GLN A 154 -9.82 7.95 -3.15
C GLN A 154 -8.68 7.06 -3.66
N LEU A 155 -7.68 7.69 -4.27
CA LEU A 155 -6.36 7.15 -4.57
C LEU A 155 -5.35 8.15 -4.03
N LEU A 156 -4.53 7.74 -3.07
CA LEU A 156 -3.45 8.57 -2.53
C LEU A 156 -2.11 7.90 -2.81
N ARG A 157 -1.10 8.70 -3.12
CA ARG A 157 0.27 8.25 -3.40
C ARG A 157 1.22 8.81 -2.35
N TYR A 158 2.28 8.07 -2.08
CA TYR A 158 3.37 8.55 -1.25
C TYR A 158 3.97 9.83 -1.85
N ASN A 159 4.18 10.84 -1.02
CA ASN A 159 4.55 12.18 -1.46
C ASN A 159 6.01 12.55 -1.13
N TYR A 160 6.82 11.65 -0.59
CA TYR A 160 8.24 11.90 -0.31
C TYR A 160 8.52 13.22 0.44
N PHE A 161 7.67 13.60 1.39
CA PHE A 161 7.81 14.87 2.13
C PHE A 161 7.60 16.15 1.30
N ASP A 162 7.07 16.01 0.07
CA ASP A 162 6.68 17.11 -0.80
C ASP A 162 5.19 17.02 -1.14
N THR A 163 4.39 17.81 -0.42
CA THR A 163 2.93 17.84 -0.62
C THR A 163 2.46 18.43 -1.95
N ILE A 164 3.36 19.04 -2.74
CA ILE A 164 3.02 19.70 -4.01
C ILE A 164 3.49 18.87 -5.20
N TYR A 165 4.74 18.39 -5.19
CA TYR A 165 5.35 17.67 -6.32
C TYR A 165 5.71 16.22 -6.01
N GLY A 166 5.53 15.78 -4.76
CA GLY A 166 5.92 14.45 -4.31
C GLY A 166 5.26 13.30 -5.05
N THR A 167 3.95 13.41 -5.33
CA THR A 167 3.20 12.35 -6.03
C THR A 167 3.54 12.29 -7.52
N LEU A 168 4.07 13.38 -8.09
CA LEU A 168 4.70 13.36 -9.42
C LEU A 168 6.01 12.56 -9.39
N GLN A 169 6.83 12.72 -8.33
CA GLN A 169 8.03 11.91 -8.15
C GLN A 169 7.69 10.44 -7.96
N GLU A 170 6.62 10.11 -7.23
CA GLU A 170 6.13 8.73 -7.11
C GLU A 170 5.76 8.15 -8.47
N SER A 171 5.03 8.91 -9.29
CA SER A 171 4.67 8.45 -10.64
C SER A 171 5.93 8.13 -11.48
N VAL A 172 7.01 8.89 -11.31
CA VAL A 172 8.26 8.67 -12.04
C VAL A 172 9.13 7.56 -11.43
N ASN A 173 9.18 7.45 -10.10
CA ASN A 173 10.14 6.63 -9.34
C ASN A 173 9.55 5.33 -8.77
N GLY A 174 8.23 5.23 -8.71
CA GLY A 174 7.46 4.17 -8.07
C GLY A 174 7.52 4.27 -6.55
N GLY A 175 6.43 3.95 -5.87
CA GLY A 175 6.33 4.02 -4.43
C GLY A 175 5.04 3.40 -3.93
N SER A 176 4.73 3.69 -2.66
CA SER A 176 3.51 3.23 -2.03
C SER A 176 2.31 4.05 -2.49
N HIS A 177 1.18 3.39 -2.69
CA HIS A 177 -0.11 4.04 -2.90
C HIS A 177 -1.22 3.30 -2.15
N VAL A 178 -2.32 4.01 -1.91
CA VAL A 178 -3.49 3.49 -1.21
C VAL A 178 -4.78 3.79 -1.98
N ARG A 179 -5.64 2.77 -2.09
CA ARG A 179 -7.02 2.90 -2.54
C ARG A 179 -7.95 2.76 -1.33
N ILE A 180 -8.98 3.60 -1.26
CA ILE A 180 -9.80 3.73 -0.05
C ILE A 180 -11.28 3.52 -0.37
N TRP A 181 -11.98 2.87 0.55
CA TRP A 181 -13.43 2.69 0.59
C TRP A 181 -13.98 2.95 2.00
N ASN A 182 -15.26 3.29 2.12
CA ASN A 182 -15.93 3.52 3.39
C ASN A 182 -17.01 2.47 3.60
N GLN A 183 -17.08 1.90 4.80
CA GLN A 183 -18.13 0.95 5.15
C GLN A 183 -19.33 1.69 5.75
N ASN A 184 -20.29 2.02 4.89
CA ASN A 184 -21.44 2.89 5.20
C ASN A 184 -22.77 2.38 4.65
N GLY A 185 -22.84 1.11 4.28
CA GLY A 185 -24.04 0.50 3.76
C GLY A 185 -25.05 0.14 4.85
N SER A 186 -26.32 0.09 4.45
CA SER A 186 -27.47 -0.07 5.35
C SER A 186 -27.48 -1.34 6.21
N THR A 187 -26.71 -2.37 5.86
CA THR A 187 -26.68 -3.64 6.61
C THR A 187 -25.49 -3.76 7.55
N ALA A 188 -24.47 -2.90 7.41
CA ALA A 188 -23.25 -2.99 8.20
C ALA A 188 -22.49 -1.64 8.23
N ASP A 189 -23.14 -0.55 8.62
CA ASP A 189 -22.52 0.77 8.71
C ASP A 189 -21.66 0.89 9.99
N SER A 190 -20.33 0.92 9.82
CA SER A 190 -19.40 1.26 10.91
C SER A 190 -18.78 2.64 10.75
N GLY A 191 -18.80 3.22 9.55
CA GLY A 191 -18.01 4.39 9.18
C GLY A 191 -16.51 4.14 9.02
N ALA A 192 -16.02 2.91 9.23
CA ALA A 192 -14.60 2.58 9.09
C ALA A 192 -14.10 2.73 7.63
N TRP A 193 -12.80 2.98 7.49
CA TRP A 193 -12.16 3.07 6.17
C TRP A 193 -11.40 1.78 5.86
N PHE A 194 -11.67 1.21 4.70
CA PHE A 194 -11.00 0.02 4.18
C PHE A 194 -9.99 0.45 3.12
N VAL A 195 -8.76 -0.02 3.26
CA VAL A 195 -7.62 0.48 2.50
C VAL A 195 -6.88 -0.69 1.85
N ALA A 196 -6.68 -0.60 0.54
CA ALA A 196 -5.76 -1.46 -0.20
C ALA A 196 -4.46 -0.69 -0.42
N ALA A 197 -3.41 -1.10 0.28
CA ALA A 197 -2.08 -0.50 0.19
C ALA A 197 -1.16 -1.40 -0.64
N SER A 198 -0.36 -0.80 -1.52
CA SER A 198 0.62 -1.53 -2.32
C SER A 198 1.80 -0.65 -2.73
N VAL A 199 2.91 -1.28 -3.12
CA VAL A 199 4.10 -0.61 -3.65
C VAL A 199 4.33 -1.00 -5.10
N GLU A 200 4.47 0.00 -5.97
CA GLU A 200 4.73 -0.16 -7.41
C GLU A 200 6.19 0.14 -7.76
N TYR A 201 6.64 -0.43 -8.88
CA TYR A 201 7.83 0.01 -9.60
C TYR A 201 7.60 1.37 -10.30
N PRO A 202 8.68 2.08 -10.68
CA PRO A 202 8.57 3.31 -11.48
C PRO A 202 7.82 3.14 -12.81
N ALA A 203 7.37 4.26 -13.39
CA ALA A 203 6.74 4.30 -14.72
C ALA A 203 7.57 3.62 -15.82
N ALA A 204 8.91 3.70 -15.74
CA ALA A 204 9.82 3.03 -16.68
C ALA A 204 9.67 1.50 -16.69
N MET A 205 9.09 0.93 -15.64
CA MET A 205 8.76 -0.50 -15.49
C MET A 205 7.25 -0.75 -15.53
N GLY A 206 6.46 0.23 -15.97
CA GLY A 206 5.02 0.11 -16.18
C GLY A 206 4.17 0.05 -14.92
N HIS A 207 4.65 0.59 -13.79
CA HIS A 207 3.91 0.56 -12.50
C HIS A 207 3.53 -0.86 -12.04
N LEU A 208 4.33 -1.88 -12.38
CA LEU A 208 4.11 -3.22 -11.88
C LEU A 208 4.25 -3.25 -10.35
N ILE A 209 3.38 -4.00 -9.68
CA ILE A 209 3.50 -4.25 -8.24
C ILE A 209 4.85 -4.93 -7.98
N LYS A 210 5.59 -4.42 -6.99
CA LYS A 210 6.88 -5.02 -6.60
C LYS A 210 6.67 -6.42 -6.02
N PRO A 211 7.69 -7.30 -6.06
CA PRO A 211 7.68 -8.50 -5.22
C PRO A 211 7.38 -8.15 -3.77
N ASN A 212 6.46 -8.89 -3.14
CA ASN A 212 5.94 -8.59 -1.80
C ASN A 212 5.28 -7.19 -1.67
N GLY A 213 4.88 -6.57 -2.77
CA GLY A 213 4.45 -5.16 -2.83
C GLY A 213 3.20 -4.85 -2.01
N TYR A 214 2.31 -5.82 -1.80
CA TYR A 214 1.13 -5.64 -0.96
C TYR A 214 1.48 -5.58 0.53
N ASP A 215 2.30 -6.52 1.02
CA ASP A 215 2.73 -6.52 2.42
C ASP A 215 3.65 -5.31 2.70
N LEU A 216 4.56 -4.98 1.78
CA LEU A 216 5.37 -3.77 1.85
C LEU A 216 4.51 -2.49 1.93
N GLY A 217 3.43 -2.42 1.14
CA GLY A 217 2.54 -1.26 1.15
C GLY A 217 1.81 -1.10 2.48
N ARG A 218 1.27 -2.21 3.03
CA ARG A 218 0.68 -2.22 4.37
C ARG A 218 1.71 -1.78 5.41
N ASP A 219 2.89 -2.38 5.41
CA ASP A 219 3.91 -2.15 6.42
C ASP A 219 4.44 -0.71 6.37
N GLU A 220 4.52 -0.10 5.19
CA GLU A 220 4.86 1.33 5.03
C GLU A 220 3.78 2.25 5.60
N VAL A 221 2.50 2.00 5.30
CA VAL A 221 1.37 2.75 5.89
C VAL A 221 1.38 2.64 7.41
N VAL A 222 1.51 1.42 7.94
CA VAL A 222 1.49 1.16 9.38
C VAL A 222 2.71 1.76 10.06
N GLY A 223 3.91 1.53 9.51
CA GLY A 223 5.16 2.06 10.05
C GLY A 223 5.16 3.59 10.15
N ASN A 224 4.69 4.28 9.11
CA ASN A 224 4.56 5.73 9.13
C ASN A 224 3.49 6.20 10.14
N ALA A 225 2.38 5.46 10.28
CA ALA A 225 1.31 5.81 11.20
C ALA A 225 1.67 5.64 12.68
N THR A 226 2.47 4.62 13.02
CA THR A 226 2.77 4.24 14.42
C THR A 226 4.09 4.79 14.94
N MET A 227 4.58 5.89 14.39
CA MET A 227 5.78 6.58 14.87
C MET A 227 5.63 6.96 16.36
N SER A 228 6.67 6.74 17.16
CA SER A 228 6.64 6.90 18.63
C SER A 228 6.27 8.31 19.10
N ASN A 229 6.65 9.33 18.34
CA ASN A 229 6.33 10.74 18.61
C ASN A 229 5.03 11.21 17.94
N GLY A 230 4.27 10.28 17.35
CA GLY A 230 3.15 10.60 16.47
C GLY A 230 3.59 11.17 15.13
N THR A 231 2.63 11.66 14.37
CA THR A 231 2.82 12.34 13.08
C THR A 231 2.15 13.71 13.10
N ILE A 232 2.66 14.64 12.28
CA ILE A 232 2.15 16.02 12.23
C ILE A 232 1.71 16.32 10.80
N SER A 233 0.47 16.78 10.63
CA SER A 233 0.00 17.24 9.33
C SER A 233 0.70 18.55 8.95
N PRO A 234 1.33 18.62 7.76
CA PRO A 234 1.92 19.87 7.27
C PRO A 234 0.85 20.93 6.93
N ALA A 235 -0.42 20.54 6.75
CA ALA A 235 -1.49 21.45 6.37
C ALA A 235 -2.15 22.14 7.57
N THR A 236 -2.38 21.41 8.67
CA THR A 236 -3.13 21.89 9.83
C THR A 236 -2.28 22.03 11.10
N ASN A 237 -1.05 21.51 11.08
CA ASN A 237 -0.18 21.36 12.24
C ASN A 237 -0.80 20.50 13.35
N ARG A 238 -1.79 19.66 13.00
CA ARG A 238 -2.43 18.68 13.88
C ARG A 238 -1.48 17.53 14.15
N THR A 239 -1.44 17.07 15.39
CA THR A 239 -0.66 15.89 15.77
C THR A 239 -1.58 14.68 15.93
N PHE A 240 -1.15 13.55 15.38
CA PHE A 240 -1.84 12.27 15.46
C PHE A 240 -0.95 11.22 16.11
N SER A 241 -1.55 10.30 16.84
CA SER A 241 -0.93 9.02 17.21
C SER A 241 -1.77 7.87 16.68
N ALA A 242 -1.16 6.73 16.41
CA ALA A 242 -1.88 5.53 16.00
C ALA A 242 -1.33 4.30 16.71
N THR A 243 -2.22 3.34 16.98
CA THR A 243 -1.87 1.97 17.33
C THR A 243 -2.30 1.05 16.20
N SER A 244 -1.61 -0.09 16.07
CA SER A 244 -1.93 -1.13 15.09
C SER A 244 -2.08 -2.49 15.76
N GLN A 245 -2.97 -3.31 15.21
CA GLN A 245 -3.04 -4.74 15.49
C GLN A 245 -3.16 -5.49 14.17
N LEU A 246 -2.35 -6.53 13.98
CA LEU A 246 -2.45 -7.41 12.81
C LEU A 246 -3.45 -8.54 13.10
N ILE A 247 -4.34 -8.76 12.14
CA ILE A 247 -5.31 -9.87 12.17
C ILE A 247 -5.33 -10.50 10.79
N GLN A 248 -5.26 -11.82 10.74
CA GLN A 248 -5.24 -12.54 9.48
C GLN A 248 -6.67 -12.73 8.94
N PHE A 249 -6.94 -12.18 7.75
CA PHE A 249 -8.23 -12.29 7.06
C PHE A 249 -8.14 -12.98 5.69
N LEU A 250 -6.94 -13.09 5.15
CA LEU A 250 -6.65 -13.84 3.94
C LEU A 250 -5.80 -15.08 4.29
N PRO A 251 -5.78 -16.13 3.46
CA PRO A 251 -4.88 -17.25 3.66
C PRO A 251 -3.42 -16.79 3.59
N ALA A 252 -2.63 -17.14 4.59
CA ALA A 252 -1.20 -16.84 4.60
C ALA A 252 -0.44 -17.64 3.52
N ASN A 253 0.62 -17.03 2.98
CA ASN A 253 1.45 -17.59 1.90
C ASN A 253 0.61 -18.04 0.70
N SER A 254 -0.33 -17.19 0.30
CA SER A 254 -1.23 -17.46 -0.82
C SER A 254 -1.31 -16.28 -1.75
N SER A 255 -1.37 -16.57 -3.05
CA SER A 255 -1.68 -15.64 -4.13
C SER A 255 -3.10 -15.86 -4.69
N ALA A 256 -3.94 -16.67 -4.02
CA ALA A 256 -5.24 -17.06 -4.53
C ALA A 256 -6.14 -15.84 -4.78
N ASN A 257 -6.48 -15.60 -6.05
CA ASN A 257 -7.24 -14.44 -6.53
C ASN A 257 -6.57 -13.07 -6.28
N ILE A 258 -5.29 -13.06 -5.89
CA ILE A 258 -4.50 -11.85 -5.74
C ILE A 258 -3.95 -11.47 -7.12
N ASN A 259 -4.14 -10.20 -7.50
CA ASN A 259 -3.65 -9.67 -8.76
C ASN A 259 -2.12 -9.75 -8.81
N HIS A 260 -1.57 -10.05 -9.98
CA HIS A 260 -0.13 -10.31 -10.22
C HIS A 260 0.46 -11.60 -9.62
N ASP A 261 -0.35 -12.50 -9.06
CA ASP A 261 0.12 -13.78 -8.49
C ASP A 261 1.19 -13.61 -7.39
N ILE A 262 1.05 -12.55 -6.59
CA ILE A 262 1.96 -12.23 -5.49
C ILE A 262 1.41 -12.85 -4.21
N GLU A 263 2.20 -13.69 -3.56
CA GLU A 263 1.88 -14.23 -2.23
C GLU A 263 1.89 -13.12 -1.17
N THR A 264 1.00 -13.22 -0.20
CA THR A 264 0.94 -12.33 0.97
C THR A 264 0.91 -13.15 2.25
N ASP A 265 1.28 -12.54 3.38
CA ASP A 265 1.11 -13.14 4.71
C ASP A 265 -0.36 -13.22 5.16
N GLY A 266 -1.27 -12.60 4.41
CA GLY A 266 -2.71 -12.59 4.63
C GLY A 266 -3.19 -11.71 5.79
N ASN A 267 -2.28 -10.93 6.40
CA ASN A 267 -2.57 -10.05 7.51
C ASN A 267 -3.16 -8.71 7.04
N VAL A 268 -4.15 -8.24 7.78
CA VAL A 268 -4.72 -6.90 7.69
C VAL A 268 -4.33 -6.14 8.95
N ALA A 269 -3.82 -4.93 8.78
CA ALA A 269 -3.54 -4.04 9.90
C ALA A 269 -4.77 -3.22 10.27
N ILE A 270 -5.20 -3.34 11.53
CA ILE A 270 -6.28 -2.55 12.10
C ILE A 270 -5.66 -1.35 12.82
N LEU A 271 -5.83 -0.16 12.27
CA LEU A 271 -5.32 1.09 12.83
C LEU A 271 -6.40 1.80 13.65
N THR A 272 -6.02 2.24 14.86
CA THR A 272 -6.82 3.18 15.65
C THR A 272 -6.05 4.49 15.77
N VAL A 273 -6.58 5.56 15.19
CA VAL A 273 -5.91 6.86 15.09
C VAL A 273 -6.53 7.85 16.07
N LYS A 274 -5.70 8.56 16.83
CA LYS A 274 -6.13 9.61 17.78
C LYS A 274 -5.54 10.95 17.40
N VAL A 275 -6.32 12.01 17.56
CA VAL A 275 -5.82 13.38 17.54
C VAL A 275 -5.26 13.70 18.92
N THR A 276 -3.96 14.00 19.00
CA THR A 276 -3.29 14.34 20.28
C THR A 276 -3.06 15.84 20.44
N SER A 277 -3.09 16.60 19.34
CA SER A 277 -3.08 18.06 19.33
C SER A 277 -3.88 18.56 18.15
N ASN A 278 -4.78 19.53 18.37
CA ASN A 278 -5.59 20.10 17.31
C ASN A 278 -4.80 21.00 16.34
N GLY A 279 -3.55 21.34 16.63
CA GLY A 279 -2.78 22.27 15.81
C GLY A 279 -3.39 23.67 15.76
N SER A 280 -3.15 24.39 14.66
CA SER A 280 -3.59 25.78 14.48
C SER A 280 -4.86 25.90 13.63
N VAL A 281 -5.84 25.00 13.82
CA VAL A 281 -7.19 25.27 13.29
C VAL A 281 -7.80 26.44 14.07
N ASN A 282 -7.82 27.61 13.43
CA ASN A 282 -8.58 28.76 13.92
C ASN A 282 -10.03 28.33 14.15
N ALA A 283 -10.44 28.28 15.41
CA ALA A 283 -11.84 28.13 15.80
C ALA A 283 -12.59 29.42 15.43
N SER A 284 -13.00 29.55 14.18
CA SER A 284 -13.99 30.55 13.78
C SER A 284 -14.79 30.10 12.57
N ALA A 285 -15.98 29.58 12.84
CA ALA A 285 -17.08 29.59 11.88
C ALA A 285 -18.42 29.63 12.65
N LYS A 286 -18.72 30.79 13.23
CA LYS A 286 -20.11 31.20 13.46
C LYS A 286 -20.51 32.07 12.27
N SER A 287 -21.47 31.56 11.48
CA SER A 287 -22.42 32.27 10.61
C SER A 287 -21.94 33.55 9.90
N GLY A 288 -21.75 33.48 8.58
CA GLY A 288 -21.63 34.67 7.73
C GLY A 288 -21.48 34.35 6.25
N SER A 289 -22.46 34.81 5.46
CA SER A 289 -22.55 34.73 4.01
C SER A 289 -21.39 35.39 3.25
N THR A 290 -21.10 34.86 2.05
CA THR A 290 -20.47 35.48 0.85
C THR A 290 -19.06 36.08 0.97
N THR A 291 -18.06 35.42 0.37
CA THR A 291 -17.43 35.78 -0.92
C THR A 291 -16.17 34.94 -1.14
N SER A 292 -16.04 34.41 -2.36
CA SER A 292 -14.84 33.71 -2.83
C SER A 292 -13.70 34.70 -3.00
N MET A 293 -12.58 34.50 -2.32
CA MET A 293 -11.32 35.20 -2.53
C MET A 293 -10.20 34.16 -2.54
N LEU A 294 -9.61 33.96 -3.72
CA LEU A 294 -8.40 33.18 -3.93
C LEU A 294 -7.25 33.86 -3.19
N ASN A 295 -6.74 33.23 -2.13
CA ASN A 295 -5.49 33.64 -1.51
C ASN A 295 -4.33 32.95 -2.24
N ILE A 296 -3.69 33.73 -3.12
CA ILE A 296 -2.37 33.43 -3.67
C ILE A 296 -1.37 33.57 -2.51
N VAL A 297 -0.78 32.46 -2.07
CA VAL A 297 0.32 32.49 -1.10
C VAL A 297 1.59 32.93 -1.85
N PRO A 298 2.34 33.94 -1.37
CA PRO A 298 3.55 34.38 -2.04
C PRO A 298 4.64 33.32 -1.94
N LEU A 299 5.18 32.95 -3.10
CA LEU A 299 6.32 32.07 -3.30
C LEU A 299 7.57 32.69 -2.64
N GLN A 300 7.91 32.28 -1.42
CA GLN A 300 9.21 32.54 -0.83
C GLN A 300 10.19 31.48 -1.37
N ALA A 301 10.86 31.82 -2.47
CA ALA A 301 11.95 31.02 -3.02
C ALA A 301 13.10 30.97 -2.00
N LYS A 302 13.15 29.89 -1.20
CA LYS A 302 14.39 29.49 -0.54
C LYS A 302 15.20 28.69 -1.56
N THR A 303 16.26 29.31 -2.05
CA THR A 303 17.30 28.68 -2.86
C THR A 303 17.82 27.45 -2.13
N LEU A 304 17.41 26.27 -2.56
CA LEU A 304 18.02 25.00 -2.16
C LEU A 304 19.00 24.61 -3.27
N ILE A 305 20.27 24.48 -2.90
CA ILE A 305 21.35 24.11 -3.82
C ILE A 305 21.14 22.65 -4.22
N PHE A 306 20.76 22.42 -5.48
CA PHE A 306 20.72 21.10 -6.08
C PHE A 306 22.14 20.64 -6.42
N ALA A 307 22.62 19.59 -5.77
CA ALA A 307 23.71 18.78 -6.30
C ALA A 307 23.13 17.84 -7.37
N SER A 308 23.05 18.31 -8.61
CA SER A 308 22.65 17.50 -9.75
C SER A 308 23.85 16.68 -10.26
N THR A 309 23.85 15.37 -10.04
CA THR A 309 24.63 14.47 -10.89
C THR A 309 23.81 14.20 -12.16
N VAL A 310 24.15 14.92 -13.23
CA VAL A 310 23.60 14.73 -14.57
C VAL A 310 24.14 13.41 -15.12
N LEU A 311 23.28 12.40 -15.28
CA LEU A 311 23.52 11.27 -16.16
C LEU A 311 22.87 11.59 -17.51
N SER A 312 23.69 12.00 -18.46
CA SER A 312 23.29 12.35 -19.82
C SER A 312 22.63 11.17 -20.54
N ILE A 313 21.37 11.34 -20.97
CA ILE A 313 20.78 10.50 -22.01
C ILE A 313 20.82 11.29 -23.31
N ALA A 314 21.72 10.88 -24.20
CA ALA A 314 21.74 11.35 -25.57
C ALA A 314 20.56 10.72 -26.33
N PHE A 315 19.58 11.55 -26.69
CA PHE A 315 18.72 11.26 -27.83
C PHE A 315 19.56 11.45 -29.09
N ALA A 316 19.89 10.36 -29.77
CA ALA A 316 20.33 10.39 -31.15
C ALA A 316 19.40 9.51 -31.97
N LEU A 317 18.78 10.13 -32.97
CA LEU A 317 17.99 9.52 -34.02
C LEU A 317 18.67 8.26 -34.58
N LEU A 318 17.87 7.23 -34.88
CA LEU A 318 17.80 6.64 -36.22
C LEU A 318 16.67 5.58 -36.28
N LEU A 319 15.81 5.72 -37.31
CA LEU A 319 15.00 4.70 -37.99
C LEU A 319 14.17 3.71 -37.15
#